data_AF-A0A7W0MW94-F1
#
_entry.id   AF-A0A7W0MW94-F1
#
_cell.length_a   1.000
_cell.length_b   1.000
_cell.length_c   1.000
_cell.angle_alpha   90.00
_cell.angle_beta   90.00
_cell.angle_gamma   90.00
#
_symmetry.space_group_name_H-M   'P 1'
#
loop_
_entity.id
_entity.type
_entity.pdbx_description
1 polymer ?
#
loop_
_entity_poly.entity_id
_entity_poly.type
_entity_poly.pdbx_seq_one_letter_code
_entity_poly.pdbx_strand_id
1 'polypeptide(L)'
;MFERFTERARQVVVLAQDEARRLGHDYIGTEHLLLGLLREEQGIAAKTLAGFEVSLDVLRADLVRTVGQAEAPQTGQIPFTPRSKRVLEHSLREAIALSHNYIGTEHVLLGLLREEEGVAVQLLRGHGVEPEAARDAVIEQLGGTSPEEPSGRRRRRFFSGGEPPPAFPGPPPLRWQYQVVQLGAEEELSVAALDDLGAEGWELCASLPAAEGVRLVFKRPR
;
A
#
# COMPACT_ATOMS: atom_id res chain seq x y z
N MET A 1 3.70 3.64 4.91
CA MET A 1 3.27 2.91 3.70
C MET A 1 1.75 2.83 3.59
N PHE A 2 1.02 2.40 4.62
CA PHE A 2 -0.44 2.21 4.57
C PHE A 2 -1.32 3.46 4.73
N GLU A 3 -0.76 4.66 4.88
CA GLU A 3 -1.53 5.89 5.12
C GLU A 3 -2.48 6.26 3.97
N ARG A 4 -2.18 5.82 2.75
CA ARG A 4 -3.04 6.01 1.58
C ARG A 4 -4.08 4.92 1.39
N PHE A 5 -4.03 3.83 2.17
CA PHE A 5 -4.98 2.73 2.06
C PHE A 5 -6.30 3.11 2.73
N THR A 6 -7.40 2.78 2.06
CA THR A 6 -8.74 2.86 2.65
C THR A 6 -8.84 1.95 3.87
N GLU A 7 -9.86 2.16 4.72
CA GLU A 7 -10.09 1.27 5.86
C GLU A 7 -10.26 -0.19 5.41
N ARG A 8 -11.01 -0.42 4.32
CA ARG A 8 -11.19 -1.74 3.72
C ARG A 8 -9.89 -2.33 3.20
N ALA A 9 -9.07 -1.55 2.49
CA ALA A 9 -7.79 -2.05 1.99
C ALA A 9 -6.80 -2.35 3.13
N ARG A 10 -6.83 -1.59 4.25
CA ARG A 10 -6.09 -1.93 5.47
C ARG A 10 -6.62 -3.22 6.11
N GLN A 11 -7.94 -3.39 6.15
CA GLN A 11 -8.58 -4.60 6.65
C GLN A 11 -8.17 -5.84 5.84
N VAL A 12 -8.08 -5.76 4.51
CA VAL A 12 -7.60 -6.86 3.65
C VAL A 12 -6.22 -7.36 4.09
N VAL A 13 -5.31 -6.46 4.45
CA VAL A 13 -3.96 -6.82 4.89
C VAL A 13 -3.98 -7.54 6.24
N VAL A 14 -4.84 -7.09 7.16
CA VAL A 14 -5.05 -7.77 8.45
C VAL A 14 -5.64 -9.16 8.23
N LEU A 15 -6.65 -9.28 7.38
CA LEU A 15 -7.29 -10.55 7.03
C LEU A 15 -6.29 -11.52 6.35
N ALA A 16 -5.41 -11.01 5.50
CA ALA A 16 -4.35 -11.79 4.90
C ALA A 16 -3.37 -12.35 5.94
N GLN A 17 -3.01 -11.55 6.94
CA GLN A 17 -2.19 -12.01 8.05
C GLN A 17 -2.90 -13.09 8.88
N ASP A 18 -4.21 -12.94 9.10
CA ASP A 18 -5.01 -13.94 9.81
C ASP A 18 -5.11 -15.25 9.03
N GLU A 19 -5.23 -15.21 7.70
CA GLU A 19 -5.20 -16.42 6.88
C GLU A 19 -3.82 -17.09 6.90
N ALA A 20 -2.72 -16.32 6.88
CA ALA A 20 -1.38 -16.88 7.04
C ALA A 20 -1.23 -17.60 8.39
N ARG A 21 -1.71 -16.99 9.49
CA ARG A 21 -1.74 -17.63 10.81
C ARG A 21 -2.60 -18.89 10.82
N ARG A 22 -3.80 -18.83 10.23
CA ARG A 22 -4.75 -19.95 10.17
C ARG A 22 -4.13 -21.16 9.48
N LEU A 23 -3.36 -20.92 8.41
CA LEU A 23 -2.68 -21.96 7.64
C LEU A 23 -1.30 -22.34 8.23
N GLY A 24 -0.85 -21.65 9.28
CA GLY A 24 0.44 -21.89 9.92
C GLY A 24 1.64 -21.44 9.08
N HIS A 25 1.42 -20.61 8.06
CA HIS A 25 2.48 -20.04 7.23
C HIS A 25 3.22 -18.92 7.98
N ASP A 26 4.55 -18.93 7.90
CA ASP A 26 5.45 -17.97 8.52
C ASP A 26 5.73 -16.74 7.64
N TYR A 27 4.97 -16.58 6.55
CA TYR A 27 5.03 -15.45 5.64
C TYR A 27 3.63 -15.02 5.17
N ILE A 28 3.49 -13.76 4.77
CA ILE A 28 2.31 -13.25 4.04
C ILE A 28 2.67 -13.18 2.56
N GLY A 29 2.17 -14.14 1.79
CA GLY A 29 2.34 -14.20 0.34
C GLY A 29 1.16 -13.62 -0.44
N THR A 30 1.18 -13.81 -1.76
CA THR A 30 0.16 -13.28 -2.68
C THR A 30 -1.20 -13.94 -2.46
N GLU A 31 -1.20 -15.23 -2.21
CA GLU A 31 -2.35 -16.09 -1.91
C GLU A 31 -3.07 -15.66 -0.63
N HIS A 32 -2.32 -15.20 0.37
CA HIS A 32 -2.92 -14.65 1.58
C HIS A 32 -3.62 -13.31 1.32
N LEU A 33 -3.03 -12.45 0.47
CA LEU A 33 -3.68 -11.21 0.04
C LEU A 33 -4.97 -11.50 -0.75
N LEU A 34 -4.97 -12.52 -1.61
CA LEU A 34 -6.16 -12.97 -2.33
C LEU A 34 -7.28 -13.41 -1.37
N LEU A 35 -6.95 -14.27 -0.41
CA LEU A 35 -7.92 -14.71 0.61
C LEU A 35 -8.41 -13.53 1.46
N GLY A 36 -7.53 -12.57 1.77
CA GLY A 36 -7.88 -11.34 2.46
C GLY A 36 -8.89 -10.48 1.69
N LEU A 37 -8.74 -10.38 0.36
CA LEU A 37 -9.70 -9.67 -0.51
C LEU A 37 -11.07 -10.36 -0.51
N LEU A 38 -11.11 -11.68 -0.60
CA LEU A 38 -12.36 -12.45 -0.55
C LEU A 38 -13.06 -12.33 0.81
N ARG A 39 -12.30 -12.30 1.91
CA ARG A 39 -12.82 -12.16 3.28
C ARG A 39 -13.36 -10.77 3.61
N GLU A 40 -13.01 -9.74 2.85
CA GLU A 40 -13.52 -8.38 3.09
C GLU A 40 -14.97 -8.21 2.60
N GLU A 41 -15.42 -9.07 1.67
CA GLU A 41 -16.81 -9.27 1.18
C GLU A 41 -17.49 -8.06 0.50
N GLN A 42 -17.19 -6.82 0.90
CA GLN A 42 -17.95 -5.63 0.51
C GLN A 42 -17.30 -4.81 -0.60
N GLY A 43 -15.97 -4.86 -0.69
CA GLY A 43 -15.15 -4.11 -1.63
C GLY A 43 -15.36 -4.54 -3.07
N ILE A 44 -14.92 -3.67 -3.98
CA ILE A 44 -14.97 -3.90 -5.43
C ILE A 44 -14.21 -5.19 -5.79
N ALA A 45 -13.07 -5.45 -5.14
CA ALA A 45 -12.32 -6.68 -5.37
C ALA A 45 -13.12 -7.95 -5.01
N ALA A 46 -13.77 -7.97 -3.84
CA ALA A 46 -14.58 -9.11 -3.41
C ALA A 46 -15.76 -9.33 -4.36
N LYS A 47 -16.44 -8.26 -4.76
CA LYS A 47 -17.56 -8.31 -5.73
C LYS A 47 -17.12 -8.78 -7.11
N THR A 48 -15.95 -8.33 -7.58
CA THR A 48 -15.39 -8.77 -8.86
C THR A 48 -15.11 -10.27 -8.82
N LEU A 49 -14.39 -10.74 -7.79
CA LEU A 49 -14.08 -12.16 -7.63
C LEU A 49 -15.34 -13.03 -7.48
N ALA A 50 -16.34 -12.55 -6.74
CA ALA A 50 -17.63 -13.22 -6.63
C ALA A 50 -18.36 -13.32 -7.99
N GLY A 51 -18.21 -12.32 -8.87
CA GLY A 51 -18.72 -12.37 -10.24
C GLY A 51 -18.09 -13.46 -11.11
N PHE A 52 -16.89 -13.92 -10.76
CA PHE A 52 -16.23 -15.08 -11.36
C PHE A 52 -16.51 -16.40 -10.63
N GLU A 53 -17.48 -16.42 -9.71
CA GLU A 53 -17.83 -17.59 -8.89
C GLU A 53 -16.67 -18.12 -8.03
N VAL A 54 -15.68 -17.26 -7.75
CA VAL A 54 -14.54 -17.58 -6.92
C VAL A 54 -14.97 -17.55 -5.45
N SER A 55 -15.00 -18.72 -4.82
CA SER A 55 -15.36 -18.84 -3.40
C SER A 55 -14.14 -18.97 -2.50
N LEU A 56 -14.22 -18.32 -1.33
CA LEU A 56 -13.16 -18.33 -0.32
C LEU A 56 -12.80 -19.75 0.14
N ASP A 57 -13.81 -20.58 0.42
CA ASP A 57 -13.59 -21.90 1.00
C ASP A 57 -12.95 -22.87 0.01
N VAL A 58 -13.34 -22.80 -1.26
CA VAL A 58 -12.70 -23.59 -2.32
C VAL A 58 -11.26 -23.15 -2.51
N LEU A 59 -11.00 -21.85 -2.64
CA LEU A 59 -9.63 -21.32 -2.78
C LEU A 59 -8.74 -21.69 -1.60
N ARG A 60 -9.27 -21.67 -0.37
CA ARG A 60 -8.54 -22.09 0.82
C ARG A 60 -8.20 -23.58 0.76
N ALA A 61 -9.14 -24.43 0.36
CA ALA A 61 -8.89 -25.86 0.20
C ALA A 61 -7.84 -26.15 -0.89
N ASP A 62 -7.85 -25.42 -1.99
CA ASP A 62 -6.87 -25.53 -3.07
C ASP A 62 -5.49 -25.08 -2.59
N LEU A 63 -5.42 -23.97 -1.88
CA LEU A 63 -4.18 -23.48 -1.29
C LEU A 63 -3.55 -24.51 -0.32
N VAL A 64 -4.34 -25.12 0.55
CA VAL A 64 -3.86 -26.19 1.45
C VAL A 64 -3.32 -27.38 0.66
N ARG A 65 -3.92 -27.72 -0.49
CA ARG A 65 -3.43 -28.80 -1.35
C ARG A 65 -2.12 -28.46 -2.07
N THR A 66 -1.94 -27.20 -2.46
CA THR A 66 -0.76 -26.75 -3.24
C THR A 66 0.43 -26.38 -2.37
N VAL A 67 0.20 -25.65 -1.28
CA VAL A 67 1.26 -25.09 -0.41
C VAL A 67 1.42 -25.89 0.88
N GLY A 68 0.36 -26.59 1.32
CA GLY A 68 0.32 -27.29 2.59
C GLY A 68 -0.27 -26.44 3.71
N GLN A 69 -0.35 -27.04 4.89
CA GLN A 69 -0.71 -26.37 6.13
C GLN A 69 0.32 -26.79 7.18
N ALA A 70 0.85 -25.84 7.96
CA ALA A 70 1.77 -26.18 9.04
C ALA A 70 1.00 -26.63 10.28
N GLU A 71 1.57 -27.57 11.04
CA GLU A 71 0.95 -28.16 12.24
C GLU A 71 0.93 -27.19 13.43
N ALA A 72 1.83 -26.20 13.47
CA ALA A 72 1.97 -25.28 14.59
C ALA A 72 1.50 -23.86 14.22
N PRO A 73 0.63 -23.23 15.03
CA PRO A 73 0.25 -21.84 14.82
C PRO A 73 1.47 -20.94 15.01
N GLN A 74 1.72 -20.05 14.04
CA GLN A 74 2.81 -19.10 14.10
C GLN A 74 2.51 -17.99 15.09
N THR A 75 3.44 -17.76 16.02
CA THR A 75 3.36 -16.66 17.00
C THR A 75 4.31 -15.54 16.60
N GLY A 76 3.89 -14.29 16.79
CA GLY A 76 4.70 -13.11 16.49
C GLY A 76 4.36 -12.42 15.16
N GLN A 77 5.33 -11.63 14.67
CA GLN A 77 5.17 -10.82 13.47
C GLN A 77 5.48 -11.64 12.23
N ILE A 78 4.49 -11.79 11.35
CA ILE A 78 4.63 -12.50 10.07
C ILE A 78 5.05 -11.49 8.99
N PRO A 79 6.22 -11.65 8.36
CA PRO A 79 6.70 -10.75 7.32
C PRO A 79 6.00 -10.98 5.97
N PHE A 80 5.95 -9.93 5.14
CA PHE A 80 5.58 -10.06 3.73
C PHE A 80 6.70 -10.67 2.90
N THR A 81 6.35 -11.56 1.97
CA THR A 81 7.29 -12.03 0.93
C THR A 81 7.66 -10.88 -0.02
N PRO A 82 8.79 -10.98 -0.75
CA PRO A 82 9.14 -9.99 -1.77
C PRO A 82 8.02 -9.78 -2.81
N ARG A 83 7.35 -10.86 -3.22
CA ARG A 83 6.22 -10.79 -4.17
C ARG A 83 5.01 -10.04 -3.59
N SER A 84 4.61 -10.32 -2.35
CA SER A 84 3.48 -9.60 -1.75
C SER A 84 3.79 -8.12 -1.49
N LYS A 85 5.05 -7.76 -1.21
CA LYS A 85 5.46 -6.34 -1.19
C LYS A 85 5.32 -5.68 -2.57
N ARG A 86 5.74 -6.36 -3.64
CA ARG A 86 5.55 -5.87 -5.02
C ARG A 86 4.08 -5.67 -5.36
N VAL A 87 3.20 -6.56 -4.94
CA VAL A 87 1.74 -6.40 -5.11
C VAL A 87 1.24 -5.10 -4.47
N LEU A 88 1.68 -4.79 -3.25
CA LEU A 88 1.30 -3.52 -2.59
C LEU A 88 1.89 -2.29 -3.32
N GLU A 89 3.11 -2.38 -3.84
CA GLU A 89 3.69 -1.33 -4.68
C GLU A 89 2.94 -1.16 -6.01
N HIS A 90 2.53 -2.25 -6.64
CA HIS A 90 1.71 -2.24 -7.84
C HIS A 90 0.35 -1.60 -7.55
N SER A 91 -0.29 -1.90 -6.42
CA SER A 91 -1.56 -1.27 -6.04
C SER A 91 -1.48 0.27 -5.99
N LEU A 92 -0.35 0.83 -5.52
CA LEU A 92 -0.13 2.27 -5.55
C LEU A 92 -0.01 2.79 -6.98
N ARG A 93 0.68 2.07 -7.87
CA ARG A 93 0.79 2.46 -9.29
C ARG A 93 -0.54 2.41 -10.01
N GLU A 94 -1.37 1.41 -9.74
CA GLU A 94 -2.72 1.30 -10.30
C GLU A 94 -3.62 2.44 -9.80
N ALA A 95 -3.58 2.77 -8.51
CA ALA A 95 -4.29 3.93 -7.97
C ALA A 95 -3.89 5.24 -8.66
N ILE A 96 -2.58 5.45 -8.87
CA ILE A 96 -2.07 6.64 -9.58
C ILE A 96 -2.51 6.63 -11.04
N ALA A 97 -2.43 5.49 -11.73
CA ALA A 97 -2.83 5.37 -13.14
C ALA A 97 -4.32 5.67 -13.35
N LEU A 98 -5.15 5.28 -12.38
CA LEU A 98 -6.59 5.58 -12.35
C LEU A 98 -6.92 6.95 -11.76
N SER A 99 -5.91 7.78 -11.45
CA SER A 99 -6.07 9.10 -10.83
C SER A 99 -6.80 9.11 -9.49
N HIS A 100 -6.75 8.00 -8.75
CA HIS A 100 -7.26 7.89 -7.39
C HIS A 100 -6.21 8.35 -6.38
N ASN A 101 -6.62 9.16 -5.39
CA ASN A 101 -5.75 9.66 -4.32
C ASN A 101 -5.71 8.73 -3.09
N TYR A 102 -6.36 7.57 -3.17
CA TYR A 102 -6.42 6.53 -2.17
C TYR A 102 -6.17 5.15 -2.80
N ILE A 103 -5.84 4.15 -1.97
CA ILE A 103 -5.67 2.76 -2.37
C ILE A 103 -6.83 1.94 -1.79
N GLY A 104 -7.83 1.64 -2.62
CA GLY A 104 -8.94 0.73 -2.31
C GLY A 104 -8.62 -0.74 -2.58
N THR A 105 -9.61 -1.59 -2.34
CA THR A 105 -9.53 -3.05 -2.54
C THR A 105 -9.28 -3.42 -4.01
N GLU A 106 -9.88 -2.67 -4.92
CA GLU A 106 -9.73 -2.75 -6.37
C GLU A 106 -8.27 -2.61 -6.80
N HIS A 107 -7.53 -1.66 -6.22
CA HIS A 107 -6.13 -1.46 -6.58
C HIS A 107 -5.26 -2.59 -6.05
N VAL A 108 -5.59 -3.14 -4.88
CA VAL A 108 -4.89 -4.31 -4.34
C VAL A 108 -5.10 -5.51 -5.25
N LEU A 109 -6.34 -5.74 -5.73
CA LEU A 109 -6.62 -6.78 -6.71
C LEU A 109 -5.89 -6.54 -8.04
N LEU A 110 -5.94 -5.34 -8.60
CA LEU A 110 -5.20 -5.00 -9.83
C LEU A 110 -3.68 -5.20 -9.67
N GLY A 111 -3.13 -4.80 -8.52
CA GLY A 111 -1.72 -5.04 -8.21
C GLY A 111 -1.37 -6.51 -8.06
N LEU A 112 -2.29 -7.33 -7.54
CA LEU A 112 -2.15 -8.78 -7.41
C LEU A 112 -2.13 -9.47 -8.78
N LEU A 113 -3.03 -9.07 -9.68
CA LEU A 113 -3.14 -9.60 -11.04
C LEU A 113 -1.89 -9.32 -11.89
N ARG A 114 -1.13 -8.26 -11.55
CA ARG A 114 0.11 -7.89 -12.23
C ARG A 114 1.33 -8.74 -11.82
N GLU A 115 1.26 -9.40 -10.66
CA GLU A 115 2.32 -10.30 -10.18
C GLU A 115 2.05 -11.72 -10.73
N GLU A 116 2.32 -11.93 -12.02
CA GLU A 116 1.95 -13.14 -12.78
C GLU A 116 2.56 -14.44 -12.23
N GLU A 117 3.72 -14.35 -11.59
CA GLU A 117 4.40 -15.49 -10.96
C GLU A 117 3.90 -15.80 -9.54
N GLY A 118 2.93 -15.02 -9.03
CA GLY A 118 2.35 -15.20 -7.71
C GLY A 118 1.45 -16.43 -7.63
N VAL A 119 1.44 -17.08 -6.45
CA VAL A 119 0.53 -18.21 -6.16
C VAL A 119 -0.93 -17.78 -6.30
N ALA A 120 -1.26 -16.53 -5.99
CA ALA A 120 -2.61 -16.00 -6.17
C ALA A 120 -3.10 -16.08 -7.62
N VAL A 121 -2.27 -15.66 -8.59
CA VAL A 121 -2.63 -15.69 -10.02
C VAL A 121 -2.75 -17.14 -10.50
N GLN A 122 -1.88 -18.03 -10.02
CA GLN A 122 -1.96 -19.46 -10.33
C GLN A 122 -3.27 -20.08 -9.81
N LEU A 123 -3.68 -19.75 -8.60
CA LEU A 123 -4.95 -20.21 -8.04
C LEU A 123 -6.14 -19.66 -8.83
N LEU A 124 -6.14 -18.36 -9.16
CA LEU A 124 -7.19 -17.74 -9.99
C LEU A 124 -7.32 -18.42 -11.35
N ARG A 125 -6.20 -18.65 -12.04
CA ARG A 125 -6.17 -19.42 -13.31
C ARG A 125 -6.67 -20.85 -13.15
N GLY A 126 -6.33 -21.50 -12.03
CA GLY A 126 -6.85 -22.82 -11.68
C GLY A 126 -8.38 -22.86 -11.53
N HIS A 127 -9.00 -21.72 -11.18
CA HIS A 127 -10.45 -21.53 -11.14
C HIS A 127 -11.04 -20.91 -12.42
N GLY A 128 -10.28 -20.87 -13.52
CA GLY A 128 -10.76 -20.35 -14.80
C GLY A 128 -10.83 -18.83 -14.89
N VAL A 129 -10.21 -18.11 -13.95
CA VAL A 129 -10.16 -16.65 -13.94
C VAL A 129 -8.86 -16.17 -14.57
N GLU A 130 -8.96 -15.66 -15.80
CA GLU A 130 -7.82 -15.03 -16.47
C GLU A 130 -7.54 -13.62 -15.93
N PRO A 131 -6.26 -13.26 -15.66
CA PRO A 131 -5.93 -11.98 -15.06
C PRO A 131 -6.41 -10.75 -15.84
N GLU A 132 -6.36 -10.82 -17.18
CA GLU A 132 -6.85 -9.74 -18.04
C GLU A 132 -8.37 -9.58 -17.91
N ALA A 133 -9.13 -10.68 -17.93
CA ALA A 133 -10.58 -10.64 -17.75
C ALA A 133 -10.98 -10.09 -16.37
N ALA A 134 -10.26 -10.50 -15.32
CA ALA A 134 -10.48 -9.97 -13.97
C ALA A 134 -10.18 -8.46 -13.89
N ARG A 135 -9.11 -8.00 -14.56
CA ARG A 135 -8.78 -6.58 -14.64
C ARG A 135 -9.87 -5.80 -15.35
N ASP A 136 -10.36 -6.27 -16.50
CA ASP A 136 -11.42 -5.60 -17.25
C ASP A 136 -12.71 -5.49 -16.43
N ALA A 137 -13.07 -6.55 -15.69
CA ALA A 137 -14.21 -6.54 -14.79
C ALA A 137 -14.08 -5.50 -13.65
N VAL A 138 -12.87 -5.33 -13.07
CA VAL A 138 -12.62 -4.26 -12.09
C VAL A 138 -12.81 -2.89 -12.72
N ILE A 139 -12.26 -2.66 -13.91
CA ILE A 139 -12.37 -1.37 -14.61
C ILE A 139 -13.83 -1.06 -14.97
N GLU A 140 -14.60 -2.05 -15.40
CA GLU A 140 -16.04 -1.90 -15.66
C GLU A 140 -16.81 -1.52 -14.39
N GLN A 141 -16.54 -2.18 -13.26
CA GLN A 141 -17.15 -1.83 -11.97
C GLN A 141 -16.80 -0.41 -11.52
N LEU A 142 -15.57 0.05 -11.79
CA LEU A 142 -15.15 1.43 -11.51
C LEU A 142 -15.82 2.45 -12.44
N GLY A 143 -16.06 2.10 -13.70
CA GLY A 143 -16.83 2.95 -14.62
C GLY A 143 -18.31 3.08 -14.24
N GLY A 144 -18.88 2.05 -13.61
CA GLY A 144 -20.27 2.01 -13.15
C GLY A 144 -20.50 2.50 -11.71
N THR A 145 -19.46 2.60 -10.88
CA THR A 145 -19.56 2.94 -9.46
C THR A 145 -18.87 4.26 -9.17
N SER A 146 -19.56 5.23 -8.58
CA SER A 146 -18.90 6.43 -8.05
C SER A 146 -17.81 6.02 -7.04
N PRO A 147 -16.61 6.62 -7.09
CA PRO A 147 -15.48 6.20 -6.26
C PRO A 147 -15.88 6.13 -4.79
N GLU A 148 -15.50 5.04 -4.14
CA GLU A 148 -15.80 4.75 -2.74
C GLU A 148 -15.32 5.91 -1.87
N GLU A 149 -16.25 6.76 -1.41
CA GLU A 149 -15.90 7.91 -0.58
C GLU A 149 -15.13 7.43 0.66
N PRO A 150 -14.02 8.09 1.03
CA PRO A 150 -13.27 7.73 2.22
C PRO A 150 -14.20 7.82 3.44
N SER A 151 -14.63 6.65 3.90
CA SER A 151 -15.41 6.46 5.12
C SER A 151 -14.56 6.86 6.32
N GLY A 152 -14.55 8.15 6.63
CA GLY A 152 -13.78 8.74 7.72
C GLY A 152 -14.07 10.21 8.03
N ARG A 153 -15.06 10.84 7.39
CA ARG A 153 -15.52 12.18 7.78
C ARG A 153 -17.02 12.17 8.06
N ARG A 154 -17.38 12.27 9.35
CA ARG A 154 -18.75 12.47 9.83
C ARG A 154 -19.47 13.49 8.93
N ARG A 155 -20.50 13.04 8.22
CA ARG A 155 -21.46 13.91 7.52
C ARG A 155 -22.09 14.87 8.53
N ARG A 156 -21.69 16.15 8.53
CA ARG A 156 -22.48 17.21 9.17
C ARG A 156 -23.59 17.60 8.19
N ARG A 157 -24.83 17.57 8.68
CA ARG A 157 -26.01 18.17 8.03
C ARG A 157 -25.67 19.60 7.63
N PHE A 158 -25.88 19.93 6.36
CA PHE A 158 -25.83 21.31 5.88
C PHE A 158 -27.00 22.09 6.49
N PHE A 159 -26.69 23.07 7.35
CA PHE A 159 -27.55 24.21 7.60
C PHE A 159 -27.29 25.25 6.50
N SER A 160 -28.33 25.67 5.81
CA SER A 160 -28.29 26.79 4.87
C SER A 160 -28.19 28.11 5.64
N GLY A 161 -27.10 28.85 5.43
CA GLY A 161 -26.92 30.21 5.97
C GLY A 161 -25.87 30.27 7.07
N GLY A 162 -24.61 30.41 6.69
CA GLY A 162 -23.49 30.63 7.59
C GLY A 162 -22.17 30.55 6.83
N GLU A 163 -21.30 31.53 7.06
CA GLU A 163 -19.93 31.63 6.53
C GLU A 163 -19.21 30.27 6.49
N PRO A 164 -18.40 29.97 5.45
CA PRO A 164 -17.70 28.68 5.37
C PRO A 164 -16.91 28.40 6.66
N PRO A 165 -16.95 27.15 7.19
CA PRO A 165 -16.23 26.84 8.42
C PRO A 165 -14.72 27.06 8.20
N PRO A 166 -13.98 27.52 9.23
CA PRO A 166 -12.54 27.65 9.12
C PRO A 166 -11.93 26.29 8.78
N ALA A 167 -10.98 26.30 7.84
CA ALA A 167 -10.24 25.11 7.46
C ALA A 167 -9.69 24.42 8.73
N PHE A 168 -10.10 23.17 8.97
CA PHE A 168 -9.47 22.36 10.01
C PHE A 168 -7.97 22.30 9.70
N PRO A 169 -7.09 22.70 10.63
CA PRO A 169 -5.68 22.39 10.49
C PRO A 169 -5.58 20.87 10.59
N GLY A 170 -5.15 20.20 9.53
CA GLY A 170 -4.55 18.87 9.70
C GLY A 170 -3.41 18.97 10.72
N PRO A 171 -2.88 17.84 11.25
CA PRO A 171 -1.57 17.91 11.88
C PRO A 171 -0.65 18.67 10.92
N PRO A 172 0.07 19.72 11.37
CA PRO A 172 0.88 20.49 10.45
C PRO A 172 1.75 19.48 9.69
N PRO A 173 1.84 19.57 8.35
CA PRO A 173 2.81 18.74 7.66
C PRO A 173 4.12 18.99 8.39
N LEU A 174 4.86 17.94 8.76
CA LEU A 174 6.25 18.09 9.13
C LEU A 174 6.92 18.69 7.88
N ARG A 175 6.90 20.01 7.78
CA ARG A 175 7.46 20.75 6.66
C ARG A 175 8.93 20.67 6.95
N TRP A 176 9.61 19.71 6.37
CA TRP A 176 11.06 19.69 6.45
C TRP A 176 11.57 20.85 5.60
N GLN A 177 12.40 21.70 6.20
CA GLN A 177 13.25 22.58 5.42
C GLN A 177 14.43 21.74 4.96
N TYR A 178 14.84 21.95 3.71
CA TYR A 178 16.01 21.30 3.14
C TYR A 178 17.02 22.36 2.75
N GLN A 179 18.29 22.09 3.01
CA GLN A 179 19.41 22.90 2.59
C GLN A 179 20.43 22.00 1.92
N VAL A 180 20.99 22.46 0.80
CA VAL A 180 22.04 21.75 0.07
C VAL A 180 23.31 22.57 0.17
N VAL A 181 24.39 21.94 0.63
CA VAL A 181 25.73 22.53 0.67
C VAL A 181 26.57 21.85 -0.41
N GLN A 182 27.15 22.65 -1.31
CA GLN A 182 28.08 22.18 -2.33
C GLN A 182 29.51 22.34 -1.76
N LEU A 183 30.28 21.26 -1.81
CA LEU A 183 31.71 21.29 -1.48
C LEU A 183 32.51 21.03 -2.75
N GLY A 184 33.50 21.88 -3.03
CA GLY A 184 34.46 21.67 -4.11
C GLY A 184 35.36 20.46 -3.88
N ALA A 185 36.06 20.01 -4.92
CA ALA A 185 36.91 18.81 -4.87
C ALA A 185 38.10 18.91 -3.89
N GLU A 186 38.54 20.13 -3.57
CA GLU A 186 39.64 20.41 -2.63
C GLU A 186 39.14 21.08 -1.33
N GLU A 187 37.83 21.20 -1.15
CA GLU A 187 37.22 21.90 -0.03
C GLU A 187 36.74 20.88 1.02
N GLU A 188 37.33 20.92 2.20
CA GLU A 188 36.94 20.08 3.33
C GLU A 188 35.85 20.74 4.16
N LEU A 189 34.80 19.98 4.49
CA LEU A 189 33.79 20.44 5.43
C LEU A 189 34.40 20.50 6.83
N SER A 190 34.54 21.70 7.39
CA SER A 190 35.10 21.86 8.72
C SER A 190 34.14 21.37 9.80
N VAL A 191 34.71 20.84 10.89
CA VAL A 191 33.93 20.40 12.07
C VAL A 191 33.13 21.58 12.65
N ALA A 192 33.71 22.79 12.66
CA ALA A 192 33.01 24.00 13.10
C ALA A 192 31.76 24.31 12.27
N ALA A 193 31.83 24.15 10.94
CA ALA A 193 30.66 24.37 10.07
C ALA A 193 29.57 23.31 10.27
N LEU A 194 29.94 22.08 10.59
CA LEU A 194 28.99 21.02 10.97
C LEU A 194 28.33 21.30 12.32
N ASP A 195 29.10 21.77 13.29
CA ASP A 195 28.60 22.12 14.62
C ASP A 195 27.62 23.30 14.56
N ASP A 196 27.89 24.32 13.75
CA ASP A 196 26.99 25.46 13.53
C ASP A 196 25.66 25.01 12.88
N LEU A 197 25.73 24.14 11.86
CA LEU A 197 24.54 23.56 11.23
C LEU A 197 23.74 22.70 12.22
N GLY A 198 24.42 21.91 13.05
CA GLY A 198 23.79 21.14 14.12
C GLY A 198 23.12 22.01 15.17
N ALA A 199 23.75 23.11 15.58
CA ALA A 199 23.20 24.09 16.52
C ALA A 199 21.94 24.77 15.97
N GLU A 200 21.87 24.96 14.65
CA GLU A 200 20.70 25.44 13.91
C GLU A 200 19.63 24.36 13.64
N GLY A 201 19.83 23.14 14.14
CA GLY A 201 18.89 22.02 14.05
C GLY A 201 18.92 21.28 12.71
N TRP A 202 19.95 21.48 11.89
CA TRP A 202 20.12 20.78 10.62
C TRP A 202 20.74 19.40 10.81
N GLU A 203 20.09 18.37 10.24
CA GLU A 203 20.56 16.99 10.22
C GLU A 203 21.00 16.60 8.82
N LEU A 204 22.22 16.07 8.68
CA LEU A 204 22.69 15.50 7.41
C LEU A 204 21.86 14.26 7.05
N CYS A 205 21.27 14.26 5.86
CA CYS A 205 20.41 13.16 5.40
C CYS A 205 20.94 12.41 4.18
N ALA A 206 21.76 13.05 3.34
CA ALA A 206 22.39 12.40 2.20
C ALA A 206 23.67 13.11 1.75
N SER A 207 24.61 12.35 1.19
CA SER A 207 25.73 12.85 0.39
C SER A 207 25.60 12.33 -1.04
N LEU A 208 25.71 13.23 -2.01
CA LEU A 208 25.51 12.95 -3.43
C LEU A 208 26.74 13.39 -4.23
N PRO A 209 27.27 12.56 -5.14
CA PRO A 209 28.35 12.98 -6.02
C PRO A 209 27.88 14.12 -6.94
N ALA A 210 28.77 15.08 -7.22
CA ALA A 210 28.55 16.19 -8.14
C ALA A 210 29.72 16.30 -9.13
N ALA A 211 29.54 17.05 -10.22
CA ALA A 211 30.56 17.22 -11.25
C ALA A 211 31.87 17.83 -10.70
N GLU A 212 31.77 18.69 -9.69
CA GLU A 212 32.88 19.32 -8.98
C GLU A 212 32.70 19.09 -7.47
N GLY A 213 33.02 17.89 -6.98
CA GLY A 213 33.00 17.53 -5.56
C GLY A 213 31.72 16.82 -5.09
N VAL A 214 31.18 17.20 -3.92
CA VAL A 214 30.07 16.50 -3.25
C VAL A 214 28.98 17.48 -2.82
N ARG A 215 27.72 17.07 -2.96
CA ARG A 215 26.55 17.75 -2.41
C ARG A 215 26.08 17.09 -1.14
N LEU A 216 26.00 17.85 -0.07
CA LEU A 216 25.44 17.41 1.20
C LEU A 216 24.03 17.97 1.35
N VAL A 217 23.07 17.11 1.65
CA VAL A 217 21.67 17.48 1.85
C VAL A 217 21.36 17.40 3.33
N PHE A 218 20.94 18.52 3.89
CA PHE A 218 20.51 18.65 5.27
C PHE A 218 19.01 18.85 5.34
N LYS A 219 18.38 18.35 6.41
CA LYS A 219 16.97 18.55 6.72
C LYS A 219 16.82 19.08 8.14
N ARG A 220 15.81 19.92 8.38
CA ARG A 220 15.36 20.25 9.74
C ARG A 220 13.85 20.40 9.80
N PRO A 221 13.19 20.11 10.93
CA PRO A 221 11.79 20.41 11.09
C PRO A 221 11.59 21.95 11.05
N ARG A 222 10.57 22.41 10.34
CA ARG A 222 10.20 23.83 10.21
C ARG A 222 9.41 24.35 11.39
#